data_AF-A0A377J311-F1
#
_entry.id   AF-A0A377J311-F1
#
_cell.length_a   1.000
_cell.length_b   1.000
_cell.length_c   1.000
_cell.angle_alpha   90.00
_cell.angle_beta   90.00
_cell.angle_gamma   90.00
#
_symmetry.space_group_name_H-M   'P 1'
#
loop_
_entity.id
_entity.type
_entity.pdbx_description
1 polymer ?
#
loop_
_entity_poly.entity_id
_entity_poly.type
_entity_poly.pdbx_seq_one_letter_code
_entity_poly.pdbx_strand_id
1 'polypeptide(L)'
;MKKQDFVNFLQSQSNITLSEYFCQNLNGFINSANESELEVLSAKILHSKKRFINDNDFLDLLKMLFWEQAGKRASTAKIQRYKGSRYEEQYLLSMYFYKKEVKERELEWIL
;
A
#
# COMPACT_ATOMS: atom_id res chain seq x y z
N MET A 1 -2.54 15.13 3.73
CA MET A 1 -1.46 15.59 2.83
C MET A 1 -1.99 15.65 1.41
N LYS A 2 -1.80 16.76 0.68
CA LYS A 2 -2.28 16.84 -0.71
C LYS A 2 -1.40 16.01 -1.64
N LYS A 3 -1.97 15.54 -2.75
CA LYS A 3 -1.26 14.72 -3.76
C LYS A 3 0.01 15.39 -4.28
N GLN A 4 -0.04 16.69 -4.58
CA GLN A 4 1.14 17.42 -5.05
C GLN A 4 2.22 17.53 -3.97
N ASP A 5 1.83 17.68 -2.70
CA ASP A 5 2.78 17.71 -1.59
C ASP A 5 3.52 16.37 -1.47
N PHE A 6 2.82 15.26 -1.68
CA PHE A 6 3.42 13.92 -1.70
C PHE A 6 4.41 13.75 -2.87
N VAL A 7 4.05 14.22 -4.07
CA VAL A 7 4.97 14.19 -5.23
C VAL A 7 6.22 15.02 -4.95
N ASN A 8 6.06 16.22 -4.42
CA ASN A 8 7.18 17.10 -4.05
C ASN A 8 8.04 16.46 -2.95
N PHE A 9 7.41 15.80 -1.97
CA PHE A 9 8.10 15.03 -0.94
C PHE A 9 8.98 13.95 -1.59
N LEU A 10 8.44 13.10 -2.47
CA LEU A 10 9.22 12.07 -3.15
C LEU A 10 10.39 12.64 -3.95
N GLN A 11 10.16 13.73 -4.70
CA GLN A 11 11.21 14.39 -5.48
C GLN A 11 12.33 14.99 -4.61
N SER A 12 12.01 15.42 -3.39
CA SER A 12 13.01 15.92 -2.44
C SER A 12 13.88 14.82 -1.81
N GLN A 13 13.45 13.56 -1.89
CA GLN A 13 14.18 12.43 -1.30
C GLN A 13 15.31 11.96 -2.23
N SER A 14 16.53 12.40 -1.97
CA SER A 14 17.71 12.03 -2.77
C SER A 14 18.09 10.54 -2.67
N ASN A 15 17.55 9.83 -1.68
CA ASN A 15 17.80 8.41 -1.45
C ASN A 15 16.76 7.49 -2.12
N ILE A 16 15.75 8.05 -2.79
CA ILE A 16 14.76 7.29 -3.54
C ILE A 16 15.13 7.33 -5.02
N THR A 17 15.19 6.17 -5.66
CA THR A 17 15.44 6.06 -7.10
C THR A 17 14.42 5.11 -7.70
N LEU A 18 13.47 5.67 -8.46
CA LEU A 18 12.40 4.91 -9.08
C LEU A 18 12.56 4.91 -10.59
N SER A 19 12.29 3.77 -11.23
CA SER A 19 12.28 3.70 -12.70
C SER A 19 11.10 4.50 -13.27
N GLU A 20 11.23 4.94 -14.52
CA GLU A 20 10.14 5.64 -15.21
C GLU A 20 8.87 4.79 -15.27
N TYR A 21 9.03 3.49 -15.52
CA TYR A 21 7.93 2.51 -15.50
C TYR A 21 7.24 2.47 -14.14
N PHE A 22 8.01 2.45 -13.04
CA PHE A 22 7.44 2.47 -11.70
C PHE A 22 6.70 3.79 -11.42
N CYS A 23 7.27 4.93 -11.82
CA CYS A 23 6.65 6.24 -11.66
C CYS A 23 5.31 6.37 -12.42
N GLN A 24 5.20 5.82 -13.63
CA GLN A 24 3.96 5.80 -14.39
C GLN A 24 2.84 5.05 -13.63
N ASN A 25 3.16 3.89 -13.09
CA ASN A 25 2.23 3.08 -12.29
C ASN A 25 1.90 3.74 -10.93
N LEU A 26 2.90 4.36 -10.29
CA LEU A 26 2.75 5.08 -9.02
C LEU A 26 1.80 6.27 -9.16
N ASN A 27 1.77 6.96 -10.30
CA ASN A 27 0.81 8.03 -10.55
C ASN A 27 -0.64 7.53 -10.49
N GLY A 28 -0.92 6.29 -10.96
CA GLY A 28 -2.23 5.66 -10.82
C GLY A 28 -2.65 5.51 -9.35
N PHE A 29 -1.71 5.08 -8.50
CA PHE A 29 -1.92 5.04 -7.05
C PHE A 29 -2.16 6.45 -6.47
N ILE A 30 -1.28 7.41 -6.74
CA ILE A 30 -1.38 8.78 -6.18
C ILE A 30 -2.73 9.43 -6.55
N ASN A 31 -3.23 9.16 -7.76
CA ASN A 31 -4.51 9.70 -8.24
C ASN A 31 -5.72 9.09 -7.54
N SER A 32 -5.67 7.84 -7.10
CA SER A 32 -6.76 7.19 -6.36
C SER A 32 -6.58 7.24 -4.84
N ALA A 33 -5.38 7.59 -4.36
CA ALA A 33 -5.06 7.63 -2.94
C ALA A 33 -5.78 8.77 -2.21
N ASN A 34 -6.21 8.47 -0.99
CA ASN A 34 -6.69 9.48 -0.05
C ASN A 34 -5.53 10.12 0.72
N GLU A 35 -5.80 11.23 1.40
CA GLU A 35 -4.76 11.98 2.10
C GLU A 35 -4.07 11.20 3.21
N SER A 36 -4.81 10.34 3.92
CA SER A 36 -4.27 9.52 5.01
C SER A 36 -3.32 8.45 4.49
N GLU A 37 -3.60 7.86 3.32
CA GLU A 37 -2.72 6.91 2.65
C GLU A 37 -1.37 7.51 2.29
N LEU A 38 -1.38 8.73 1.75
CA LEU A 38 -0.16 9.45 1.40
C LEU A 38 0.67 9.82 2.64
N GLU A 39 0.01 10.21 3.73
CA GLU A 39 0.68 10.48 5.01
C GLU A 39 1.33 9.23 5.58
N VAL A 40 0.58 8.11 5.62
CA VAL A 40 1.10 6.84 6.14
C VAL A 40 2.26 6.34 5.28
N LEU A 41 2.16 6.44 3.95
CA LEU A 41 3.24 6.04 3.04
C LEU A 41 4.48 6.92 3.23
N SER A 42 4.31 8.25 3.35
CA SER A 42 5.41 9.17 3.64
C SER A 42 6.11 8.82 4.96
N ALA A 43 5.34 8.52 6.00
CA ALA A 43 5.89 8.10 7.29
C ALA A 43 6.66 6.78 7.17
N LYS A 44 6.13 5.79 6.44
CA LYS A 44 6.81 4.51 6.19
C LYS A 44 8.13 4.69 5.44
N ILE A 45 8.17 5.61 4.46
CA ILE A 45 9.39 5.98 3.73
C ILE A 45 10.42 6.62 4.67
N LEU A 46 10.01 7.62 5.45
CA LEU A 46 10.90 8.32 6.39
C LEU A 46 11.46 7.41 7.50
N HIS A 47 10.67 6.44 7.94
CA HIS A 47 11.06 5.49 8.98
C HIS A 47 11.70 4.20 8.42
N SER A 48 11.88 4.11 7.11
CA SER A 48 12.58 2.98 6.49
C SER A 48 14.02 2.93 7.00
N LYS A 49 14.46 1.74 7.42
CA LYS A 49 15.86 1.51 7.81
C LYS A 49 16.80 1.44 6.61
N LYS A 50 16.25 1.38 5.38
CA LYS A 50 17.05 1.28 4.16
C LYS A 50 17.66 2.63 3.82
N ARG A 51 18.97 2.64 3.57
CA ARG A 51 19.71 3.84 3.17
C ARG A 51 19.25 4.36 1.80
N PHE A 52 18.91 3.47 0.89
CA PHE A 52 18.38 3.77 -0.45
C PHE A 52 17.11 2.96 -0.67
N ILE A 53 16.15 3.51 -1.41
CA ILE A 53 14.88 2.89 -1.74
C ILE A 53 14.78 2.81 -3.27
N ASN A 54 14.77 1.59 -3.80
CA ASN A 54 14.50 1.32 -5.21
C ASN A 54 13.03 0.91 -5.43
N ASP A 55 12.67 0.58 -6.68
CA ASP A 55 11.34 0.11 -7.07
C ASP A 55 10.79 -1.01 -6.17
N ASN A 56 11.58 -2.06 -5.91
CA ASN A 56 11.14 -3.20 -5.11
C ASN A 56 10.93 -2.80 -3.64
N ASP A 57 11.84 -1.98 -3.10
CA ASP A 57 11.72 -1.48 -1.74
C ASP A 57 10.46 -0.63 -1.58
N PHE A 58 10.18 0.22 -2.56
CA PHE A 58 8.98 1.06 -2.56
C PHE A 58 7.72 0.23 -2.75
N LEU A 59 7.76 -0.76 -3.64
CA LEU A 59 6.68 -1.73 -3.84
C LEU A 59 6.33 -2.44 -2.54
N ASP A 60 7.33 -2.89 -1.76
CA ASP A 60 7.10 -3.52 -0.46
C ASP A 60 6.40 -2.58 0.53
N LEU A 61 6.76 -1.28 0.54
CA LEU A 61 6.08 -0.27 1.37
C LEU A 61 4.61 -0.09 0.97
N LEU A 62 4.31 -0.08 -0.32
CA LEU A 62 2.94 -0.05 -0.84
C LEU A 62 2.17 -1.32 -0.46
N LYS A 63 2.76 -2.50 -0.68
CA LYS A 63 2.18 -3.79 -0.29
C LYS A 63 1.83 -3.82 1.20
N MET A 64 2.75 -3.35 2.06
CA MET A 64 2.53 -3.23 3.50
C MET A 64 1.38 -2.27 3.85
N LEU A 65 1.30 -1.10 3.20
CA LEU A 65 0.21 -0.14 3.40
C LEU A 65 -1.16 -0.80 3.12
N PHE A 66 -1.32 -1.40 1.95
CA PHE A 66 -2.58 -2.05 1.57
C PHE A 66 -2.89 -3.28 2.44
N TRP A 67 -1.88 -4.04 2.82
CA TRP A 67 -2.05 -5.20 3.71
C TRP A 67 -2.56 -4.79 5.10
N GLU A 68 -2.01 -3.72 5.67
CA GLU A 68 -2.46 -3.19 6.98
C GLU A 68 -3.91 -2.70 6.92
N GLN A 69 -4.30 -2.03 5.85
CA GLN A 69 -5.69 -1.58 5.65
C GLN A 69 -6.64 -2.77 5.50
N ALA A 70 -6.26 -3.76 4.69
CA ALA A 70 -7.02 -4.98 4.51
C ALA A 70 -7.18 -5.75 5.83
N GLY A 71 -6.13 -5.81 6.65
CA GLY A 71 -6.15 -6.41 7.98
C GLY A 71 -7.11 -5.70 8.95
N LYS A 72 -7.18 -4.37 8.91
CA LYS A 72 -8.15 -3.58 9.69
C LYS A 72 -9.59 -3.84 9.26
N ARG A 73 -9.85 -4.02 7.97
CA ARG A 73 -11.19 -4.41 7.46
C ARG A 73 -11.53 -5.86 7.80
N ALA A 74 -10.55 -6.75 7.73
CA ALA A 74 -10.71 -8.16 8.07
C ALA A 74 -11.03 -8.37 9.55
N SER A 75 -10.47 -7.58 10.46
CA SER A 75 -10.70 -7.73 11.90
C SER A 75 -12.16 -7.48 12.32
N THR A 76 -12.88 -6.63 11.58
CA THR A 76 -14.29 -6.32 11.82
C THR A 76 -15.25 -7.18 10.97
N ALA A 77 -14.71 -7.96 10.03
CA ALA A 77 -15.49 -8.85 9.17
C ALA A 77 -15.57 -10.30 9.72
N LYS A 78 -16.50 -11.08 9.15
CA LYS A 78 -16.74 -12.47 9.51
C LYS A 78 -17.29 -13.25 8.33
N ILE A 79 -16.82 -14.49 8.16
CA ILE A 79 -17.36 -15.47 7.22
C ILE A 79 -18.43 -16.28 7.98
N GLN A 80 -19.67 -16.24 7.49
CA GLN A 80 -20.74 -17.01 8.11
C GLN A 80 -20.43 -18.51 8.06
N ARG A 81 -20.58 -19.19 9.21
CA ARG A 81 -20.37 -20.64 9.35
C ARG A 81 -18.94 -21.11 8.98
N TYR A 82 -17.93 -20.25 9.14
CA TYR A 82 -16.53 -20.64 8.98
C TYR A 82 -16.14 -21.73 9.98
N LYS A 83 -15.43 -22.76 9.51
CA LYS A 83 -15.07 -23.95 10.30
C LYS A 83 -13.60 -23.96 10.78
N GLY A 84 -12.78 -23.01 10.33
CA GLY A 84 -11.38 -22.90 10.75
C GLY A 84 -11.18 -21.98 11.96
N SER A 85 -9.92 -21.72 12.30
CA SER A 85 -9.55 -20.81 13.39
C SER A 85 -9.83 -19.34 13.05
N ARG A 86 -10.03 -18.50 14.08
CA ARG A 86 -10.19 -17.05 13.87
C ARG A 86 -8.97 -16.41 13.18
N TYR A 87 -7.77 -16.94 13.44
CA TYR A 87 -6.54 -16.47 12.80
C TYR A 87 -6.56 -16.75 11.28
N GLU A 88 -6.88 -17.98 10.88
CA GLU A 88 -7.00 -18.33 9.46
C GLU A 88 -8.12 -17.53 8.78
N GLU A 89 -9.26 -17.36 9.45
CA GLU A 89 -10.37 -16.56 8.94
C GLU A 89 -9.92 -15.12 8.65
N GLN A 90 -9.20 -14.49 9.59
CA GLN A 90 -8.71 -13.14 9.45
C GLN A 90 -7.68 -13.02 8.32
N TYR A 91 -6.78 -14.01 8.17
CA TYR A 91 -5.84 -14.05 7.06
C TYR A 91 -6.56 -14.13 5.71
N LEU A 92 -7.55 -15.01 5.56
CA LEU A 92 -8.34 -15.15 4.33
C LEU A 92 -9.09 -13.86 3.98
N LEU A 93 -9.72 -13.23 4.98
CA LEU A 93 -10.40 -11.95 4.80
C LEU A 93 -9.43 -10.82 4.44
N SER A 94 -8.24 -10.80 5.03
CA SER A 94 -7.19 -9.80 4.71
C SER A 94 -6.73 -9.97 3.27
N MET A 95 -6.45 -11.20 2.84
CA MET A 95 -6.13 -11.51 1.44
C MET A 95 -7.25 -11.10 0.49
N TYR A 96 -8.51 -11.38 0.84
CA TYR A 96 -9.65 -11.00 0.03
C TYR A 96 -9.76 -9.48 -0.12
N PHE A 97 -9.73 -8.72 0.98
CA PHE A 97 -9.83 -7.26 0.94
C PHE A 97 -8.64 -6.62 0.24
N TYR A 98 -7.43 -7.15 0.43
CA TYR A 98 -6.22 -6.71 -0.27
C TYR A 98 -6.39 -6.83 -1.79
N LYS A 99 -6.71 -8.03 -2.28
CA LYS A 99 -6.91 -8.29 -3.71
C LYS A 99 -8.07 -7.47 -4.28
N LYS A 100 -9.16 -7.35 -3.52
CA LYS A 100 -10.33 -6.57 -3.93
C LYS A 100 -9.97 -5.10 -4.13
N GLU A 101 -9.31 -4.49 -3.15
CA GLU A 101 -8.95 -3.07 -3.20
C GLU A 101 -7.94 -2.75 -4.29
N VAL A 102 -6.93 -3.61 -4.46
CA VAL A 102 -5.95 -3.48 -5.54
C VAL A 102 -6.64 -3.53 -6.91
N LYS A 103 -7.57 -4.47 -7.11
CA LYS A 103 -8.32 -4.60 -8.37
C LYS A 103 -9.28 -3.42 -8.61
N GLU A 104 -9.99 -2.98 -7.58
CA GLU A 104 -10.94 -1.84 -7.68
C GLU A 104 -10.24 -0.52 -8.02
N ARG A 105 -8.93 -0.40 -7.73
CA ARG A 105 -8.13 0.78 -8.02
C ARG A 105 -7.21 0.62 -9.25
N GLU A 106 -7.33 -0.49 -9.99
CA GLU A 106 -6.48 -0.80 -11.16
C GLU A 106 -4.97 -0.81 -10.83
N LEU A 107 -4.64 -1.33 -9.65
CA LEU A 107 -3.27 -1.39 -9.12
C LEU A 107 -2.68 -2.81 -9.18
N GLU A 108 -3.09 -3.66 -10.13
CA GLU A 108 -2.68 -5.08 -10.14
C GLU A 108 -1.16 -5.30 -10.21
N TRP A 109 -0.40 -4.29 -10.64
CA TRP A 109 1.06 -4.29 -10.58
C TRP A 109 1.63 -4.36 -9.15
N ILE A 110 0.80 -4.11 -8.12
CA ILE A 110 1.13 -4.24 -6.70
C ILE A 110 0.84 -5.65 -6.17
N LEU A 111 0.31 -6.59 -6.97
CA LEU A 111 0.05 -7.97 -6.49
C LEU A 111 1.33 -8.80 -6.31
#